data_AF-A0A6N9PS73-F1
#
_entry.id   AF-A0A6N9PS73-F1
#
_cell.length_a   1.000
_cell.length_b   1.000
_cell.length_c   1.000
_cell.angle_alpha   90.00
_cell.angle_beta   90.00
_cell.angle_gamma   90.00
#
_symmetry.space_group_name_H-M   'P 1'
#
loop_
_entity.id
_entity.type
_entity.pdbx_description
1 polymer ?
#
loop_
_entity_poly.entity_id
_entity_poly.type
_entity_poly.pdbx_seq_one_letter_code
_entity_poly.pdbx_strand_id
1 'polypeptide(L)'
;MEKQDKQGGGWAFPAPLEIIKCKEGNREYMKERRNRKGGRLMLVCEYPLSAADSFGGEDARMIWRLAKKAARDFLRVSWITTAVVRAFPKENAVRVFGKY
;
A
#
# COMPACT_ATOMS: atom_id res chain seq x y z
N MET A 1 -0.39 10.81 40.04
CA MET A 1 -0.61 11.58 38.80
C MET A 1 0.70 11.58 38.04
N GLU A 2 1.08 10.43 37.48
CA GLU A 2 2.34 10.27 36.76
C GLU A 2 2.11 10.54 35.28
N LYS A 3 2.85 11.54 34.77
CA LYS A 3 2.82 11.97 33.38
C LYS A 3 3.25 10.79 32.49
N GLN A 4 2.28 10.18 31.80
CA GLN A 4 2.56 9.40 30.59
C GLN A 4 3.17 10.36 29.57
N ASP A 5 4.47 10.19 29.35
CA ASP A 5 5.19 10.84 28.26
C ASP A 5 4.55 10.40 26.93
N LYS A 6 4.16 11.39 26.13
CA LYS A 6 3.43 11.18 24.87
C LYS A 6 4.33 10.43 23.89
N GLN A 7 4.12 9.12 23.73
CA GLN A 7 4.33 8.43 22.46
C GLN A 7 3.64 9.25 21.37
N GLY A 8 4.38 10.00 20.56
CA GLY A 8 3.74 11.05 19.76
C GLY A 8 4.53 11.46 18.53
N GLY A 9 4.43 10.68 17.45
CA GLY A 9 4.83 11.18 16.13
C GLY A 9 5.26 10.14 15.09
N GLY A 10 5.12 8.84 15.37
CA GLY A 10 5.40 7.81 14.36
C GLY A 10 4.46 7.94 13.15
N TRP A 11 4.99 7.77 11.94
CA TRP A 11 4.16 7.75 10.73
C TRP A 11 3.13 6.62 10.81
N ALA A 12 1.85 7.00 10.82
CA ALA A 12 0.75 6.04 10.74
C ALA A 12 0.52 5.64 9.27
N PHE A 13 0.25 4.35 9.04
CA PHE A 13 -0.11 3.89 7.71
C PHE A 13 -1.41 4.55 7.23
N PRO A 14 -1.43 5.10 6.00
CA PRO A 14 -2.63 5.70 5.46
C PRO A 14 -3.70 4.64 5.16
N ALA A 15 -4.93 5.10 4.96
CA ALA A 15 -6.06 4.27 4.57
C ALA A 15 -5.74 3.44 3.31
N PRO A 16 -6.35 2.26 3.13
CA PRO A 16 -6.10 1.40 1.97
C PRO A 16 -6.37 2.16 0.67
N LEU A 17 -5.38 2.15 -0.21
CA LEU A 17 -5.39 2.82 -1.50
C LEU A 17 -5.63 1.81 -2.61
N GLU A 18 -6.31 2.24 -3.64
CA GLU A 18 -6.50 1.47 -4.86
C GLU A 18 -5.94 2.26 -6.04
N ILE A 19 -5.05 1.64 -6.80
CA ILE A 19 -4.44 2.18 -8.00
C ILE A 19 -5.17 1.55 -9.18
N ILE A 20 -5.70 2.39 -10.06
CA ILE A 20 -6.37 1.95 -11.28
C ILE A 20 -5.52 2.37 -12.47
N LYS A 21 -5.31 1.44 -13.38
CA LYS A 21 -4.82 1.71 -14.72
C LYS A 21 -5.98 2.24 -15.57
N CYS A 22 -5.88 3.51 -15.93
CA CYS A 22 -6.79 4.17 -16.86
C CYS A 22 -6.12 4.29 -18.23
N LYS A 23 -6.92 4.15 -19.29
CA LYS A 23 -6.50 4.40 -20.66
C LYS A 23 -7.40 5.48 -21.25
N GLU A 24 -6.78 6.56 -21.72
CA GLU A 24 -7.48 7.68 -22.36
C GLU A 24 -6.82 7.92 -23.71
N GLY A 25 -7.48 7.45 -24.77
CA GLY A 25 -6.88 7.35 -26.11
C GLY A 25 -5.66 6.43 -26.11
N ASN A 26 -4.52 6.95 -26.58
CA ASN A 26 -3.23 6.26 -26.58
C ASN A 26 -2.41 6.46 -25.29
N ARG A 27 -2.89 7.24 -24.32
CA ARG A 27 -2.18 7.47 -23.06
C ARG A 27 -2.69 6.54 -21.97
N GLU A 28 -1.78 5.81 -21.36
CA GLU A 28 -2.05 5.01 -20.16
C GLU A 28 -1.55 5.78 -18.94
N TYR A 29 -2.44 6.04 -17.98
CA TYR A 29 -2.10 6.69 -16.72
C TYR A 29 -2.66 5.90 -15.54
N MET A 30 -2.10 6.14 -14.35
CA MET A 30 -2.53 5.47 -13.13
C MET A 30 -3.15 6.48 -12.19
N LYS A 31 -4.38 6.19 -11.73
CA LYS A 31 -5.10 7.03 -10.79
C LYS A 31 -5.16 6.34 -9.43
N GLU A 32 -4.75 7.06 -8.39
CA GLU A 32 -4.94 6.63 -7.00
C GLU A 32 -6.36 7.04 -6.56
N ARG A 33 -7.12 6.09 -6.02
CA ARG A 33 -8.40 6.35 -5.35
C ARG A 33 -8.46 5.63 -4.00
N ARG A 34 -9.42 6.03 -3.17
CA ARG A 34 -9.76 5.27 -1.96
C ARG A 34 -10.23 3.88 -2.36
N ASN A 35 -9.77 2.85 -1.65
CA ASN A 35 -10.19 1.48 -1.92
C ASN A 35 -11.72 1.33 -1.86
N ARG A 36 -12.34 0.84 -2.95
CA ARG A 36 -13.76 0.52 -3.00
C ARG A 36 -13.95 -0.94 -2.61
N LYS A 37 -14.78 -1.20 -1.59
CA LYS A 37 -15.10 -2.58 -1.17
C LYS A 37 -15.71 -3.38 -2.33
N GLY A 38 -15.35 -4.66 -2.43
CA GLY A 38 -15.78 -5.58 -3.51
C GLY A 38 -14.67 -5.94 -4.49
N GLY A 39 -14.86 -6.99 -5.28
CA GLY A 39 -13.89 -7.55 -6.24
C GLY A 39 -13.04 -8.69 -5.66
N ARG A 40 -12.53 -9.58 -6.51
CA ARG A 40 -11.70 -10.71 -6.06
C ARG A 40 -10.26 -10.22 -5.94
N LEU A 41 -9.69 -10.34 -4.74
CA LEU A 41 -8.33 -9.93 -4.43
C LEU A 41 -7.37 -11.11 -4.60
N MET A 42 -6.31 -10.94 -5.39
CA MET A 42 -5.15 -11.84 -5.40
C MET A 42 -3.98 -11.15 -4.72
N LEU A 43 -3.31 -11.84 -3.79
CA LEU A 43 -2.07 -11.34 -3.19
C LEU A 43 -0.96 -11.36 -4.25
N VAL A 44 -0.38 -10.20 -4.52
CA VAL A 44 0.71 -10.04 -5.50
C VAL A 44 2.05 -10.01 -4.78
N CYS A 45 2.15 -9.15 -3.75
CA CYS A 45 3.38 -8.95 -3.02
C CYS A 45 3.08 -8.63 -1.56
N GLU A 46 3.88 -9.20 -0.66
CA GLU A 46 3.86 -8.90 0.76
C GLU A 46 5.21 -8.31 1.13
N TYR A 47 5.16 -7.17 1.83
CA TYR A 47 6.32 -6.53 2.42
C TYR A 47 6.25 -6.71 3.93
N PRO A 48 7.10 -7.57 4.53
CA PRO A 48 7.16 -7.71 5.97
C PRO A 48 7.75 -6.42 6.58
N LEU A 49 7.08 -5.87 7.59
CA LEU A 49 7.63 -4.83 8.46
C LEU A 49 8.56 -5.43 9.54
N SER A 50 8.64 -6.77 9.66
CA SER A 50 9.58 -7.40 10.60
C SER A 50 11.05 -7.18 10.22
N ALA A 51 11.35 -6.80 8.97
CA ALA A 51 12.67 -6.32 8.57
C ALA A 51 12.97 -4.87 9.04
N ALA A 52 11.96 -4.19 9.59
CA ALA A 52 12.00 -2.81 10.09
C ALA A 52 11.78 -2.73 11.61
N ASP A 53 12.06 -3.82 12.35
CA ASP A 53 11.96 -3.87 13.82
C ASP A 53 12.80 -2.77 14.52
N SER A 54 13.80 -2.22 13.82
CA SER A 54 14.69 -1.16 14.34
C SER A 54 14.39 0.27 13.85
N PHE A 55 13.34 0.52 13.09
CA PHE A 55 13.24 1.79 12.36
C PHE A 55 12.02 2.66 12.72
N GLY A 56 12.31 3.94 12.94
CA GLY A 56 11.32 4.99 13.16
C GLY A 56 10.39 5.24 11.96
N GLY A 57 9.62 6.32 12.01
CA GLY A 57 8.55 6.61 11.05
C GLY A 57 8.96 6.75 9.57
N GLU A 58 10.24 6.70 9.21
CA GLU A 58 10.73 6.85 7.83
C GLU A 58 10.69 5.54 7.03
N ASP A 59 10.94 4.39 7.66
CA ASP A 59 10.98 3.09 6.98
C ASP A 59 9.58 2.58 6.66
N ALA A 60 8.61 2.87 7.54
CA ALA A 60 7.19 2.67 7.24
C ALA A 60 6.75 3.48 6.01
N ARG A 61 7.28 4.70 5.82
CA ARG A 61 7.02 5.50 4.61
C ARG A 61 7.70 4.90 3.38
N MET A 62 8.92 4.39 3.53
CA MET A 62 9.66 3.77 2.44
C MET A 62 8.98 2.49 1.96
N ILE A 63 8.61 1.59 2.88
CA ILE A 63 7.85 0.37 2.57
C ILE A 63 6.53 0.72 1.87
N TRP A 64 5.82 1.76 2.33
CA TRP A 64 4.60 2.22 1.67
C TRP A 64 4.85 2.71 0.23
N ARG A 65 5.93 3.46 -0.01
CA ARG A 65 6.33 3.91 -1.35
C ARG A 65 6.71 2.73 -2.25
N LEU A 66 7.44 1.74 -1.72
CA LEU A 66 7.81 0.51 -2.42
C LEU A 66 6.56 -0.29 -2.82
N ALA A 67 5.64 -0.51 -1.89
CA ALA A 67 4.38 -1.20 -2.17
C ALA A 67 3.56 -0.49 -3.26
N LYS A 68 3.50 0.85 -3.22
CA LYS A 68 2.86 1.64 -4.27
C LYS A 68 3.57 1.57 -5.62
N LYS A 69 4.91 1.45 -5.63
CA LYS A 69 5.70 1.28 -6.85
C LYS A 69 5.47 -0.12 -7.44
N ALA A 70 5.50 -1.17 -6.62
CA ALA A 70 5.22 -2.54 -7.02
C ALA A 70 3.80 -2.70 -7.56
N ALA A 71 2.80 -2.09 -6.92
CA ALA A 71 1.43 -2.07 -7.43
C ALA A 71 1.32 -1.41 -8.81
N ARG A 72 2.03 -0.29 -9.03
CA ARG A 72 2.07 0.37 -10.35
C ARG A 72 2.76 -0.50 -11.38
N ASP A 73 3.92 -1.06 -11.04
CA ASP A 73 4.69 -1.92 -11.93
C ASP A 73 3.89 -3.15 -12.36
N PHE A 74 3.25 -3.80 -11.39
CA PHE A 74 2.32 -4.91 -11.62
C PHE A 74 1.21 -4.56 -12.62
N LEU A 75 0.59 -3.39 -12.49
CA LEU A 75 -0.44 -2.92 -13.43
C LEU A 75 0.10 -2.62 -14.83
N ARG A 76 1.39 -2.30 -15.00
CA ARG A 76 1.98 -2.12 -16.34
C ARG A 76 2.07 -3.43 -17.09
N VAL A 77 2.49 -4.49 -16.40
CA VAL A 77 2.78 -5.80 -16.99
C VAL A 77 1.54 -6.69 -17.05
N SER A 78 0.61 -6.54 -16.11
CA SER A 78 -0.56 -7.40 -15.99
C SER A 78 -1.75 -6.91 -16.80
N TRP A 79 -2.63 -7.84 -17.18
CA TRP A 79 -3.95 -7.54 -17.77
C TRP A 79 -4.96 -6.98 -16.74
N ILE A 80 -4.58 -7.00 -15.45
CA ILE A 80 -5.39 -6.46 -14.36
C ILE A 80 -5.39 -4.93 -14.42
N THR A 81 -6.57 -4.33 -14.27
CA THR A 81 -6.75 -2.87 -14.33
C THR A 81 -6.67 -2.21 -12.97
N THR A 82 -6.75 -2.96 -11.87
CA THR A 82 -6.86 -2.41 -10.52
C THR A 82 -5.97 -3.16 -9.52
N ALA A 83 -5.24 -2.43 -8.69
CA ALA A 83 -4.43 -2.98 -7.60
C ALA A 83 -4.71 -2.25 -6.28
N VAL A 84 -4.75 -2.95 -5.16
CA VAL A 84 -5.03 -2.42 -3.83
C VAL A 84 -3.77 -2.53 -2.96
N VAL A 85 -3.35 -1.42 -2.36
CA VAL A 85 -2.27 -1.38 -1.38
C VAL A 85 -2.89 -1.21 0.00
N ARG A 86 -2.63 -2.17 0.90
CA ARG A 86 -3.19 -2.17 2.25
C ARG A 86 -2.12 -2.53 3.28
N ALA A 87 -2.03 -1.72 4.31
CA ALA A 87 -1.25 -2.02 5.50
C ALA A 87 -2.05 -2.90 6.47
N PHE A 88 -1.37 -3.89 7.05
CA PHE A 88 -1.85 -4.79 8.09
C PHE A 88 -0.98 -4.55 9.33
N PRO A 89 -1.33 -3.54 10.16
CA PRO A 89 -0.52 -3.20 11.33
C PRO A 89 -0.51 -4.31 12.39
N LYS A 90 -1.53 -5.18 12.44
CA LYS A 90 -1.57 -6.33 13.36
C LYS A 90 -0.61 -7.46 12.97
N GLU A 91 -0.29 -7.56 11.68
CA GLU A 91 0.57 -8.61 11.11
C GLU A 91 1.95 -8.05 10.75
N ASN A 92 2.23 -6.77 11.07
CA ASN A 92 3.43 -6.05 10.64
C ASN A 92 3.75 -6.31 9.17
N ALA A 93 2.79 -6.06 8.27
CA ALA A 93 2.99 -6.27 6.84
C ALA A 93 2.23 -5.25 5.99
N VAL A 94 2.81 -4.86 4.84
CA VAL A 94 2.10 -4.14 3.78
C VAL A 94 1.89 -5.08 2.62
N ARG A 95 0.63 -5.28 2.23
CA ARG A 95 0.26 -6.20 1.14
C ARG A 95 -0.25 -5.41 -0.06
N VAL A 96 0.17 -5.86 -1.23
CA VAL A 96 -0.33 -5.42 -2.53
C VAL A 96 -1.20 -6.53 -3.09
N PHE A 97 -2.43 -6.18 -3.45
CA PHE A 97 -3.38 -7.10 -4.08
C PHE A 97 -3.68 -6.65 -5.51
N GLY A 98 -3.78 -7.58 -6.43
CA GLY A 98 -4.46 -7.37 -7.71
C GLY A 98 -5.95 -7.56 -7.52
N LYS A 99 -6.77 -6.71 -8.14
CA LYS A 99 -8.23 -6.80 -8.06
C LYS A 99 -8.82 -7.11 -9.43
N TYR A 100 -9.50 -8.25 -9.50
CA TYR A 100 -10.21 -8.76 -10.67
C TYR A 100 -11.72 -8.54 -10.53
#